data_AF-A0AAE9WV20-F1
#
_entry.id   AF-A0AAE9WV20-F1
#
_cell.length_a   1.000
_cell.length_b   1.000
_cell.length_c   1.000
_cell.angle_alpha   90.00
_cell.angle_beta   90.00
_cell.angle_gamma   90.00
#
_symmetry.space_group_name_H-M   'P 1'
#
loop_
_entity.id
_entity.type
_entity.pdbx_description
1 polymer ?
#
loop_
_entity_poly.entity_id
_entity_poly.type
_entity_poly.pdbx_seq_one_letter_code
_entity_poly.pdbx_strand_id
1 'polypeptide(L)'
;MDSLLNEKKKFIRHVLSNAPPGKISDLISNLKTIFGSNAIIQNFIEDIISNYNEDNYILIPFENNEYIIICKESKSGNLYLHPNLKILANVNHLKRKLIDTTPLVKLNHSDILEKYREVCNNKLKEYVDIYYKKWNEHQIENYPTVNIGAKHGLNVKCASSVYASECENKYNLFFLICCDRYYLKNFHASSWRSSWNVNFLEADQEIPLTVKINMPICELNI
;
A
#
# COMPACT_ATOMS: atom_id res chain seq x y z
N MET A 1 -29.34 -9.21 21.63
CA MET A 1 -27.87 -9.21 21.73
C MET A 1 -27.20 -8.86 20.41
N ASP A 2 -27.72 -9.34 19.28
CA ASP A 2 -27.10 -9.13 17.96
C ASP A 2 -27.08 -7.67 17.47
N SER A 3 -28.08 -6.84 17.81
CA SER A 3 -28.08 -5.44 17.37
C SER A 3 -26.94 -4.62 18.00
N LEU A 4 -26.66 -4.80 19.29
CA LEU A 4 -25.59 -4.07 19.97
C LEU A 4 -24.21 -4.48 19.44
N LEU A 5 -24.00 -5.78 19.17
CA LEU A 5 -22.76 -6.26 18.56
C LEU A 5 -22.59 -5.70 17.14
N ASN A 6 -23.67 -5.63 16.37
CA ASN A 6 -23.65 -5.04 15.03
C ASN A 6 -23.34 -3.54 15.06
N GLU A 7 -23.88 -2.78 16.02
CA GLU A 7 -23.54 -1.36 16.18
C GLU A 7 -22.07 -1.16 16.57
N LYS A 8 -21.53 -1.99 17.47
CA LYS A 8 -20.09 -1.99 17.79
C LYS A 8 -19.25 -2.26 16.53
N LYS A 9 -19.63 -3.23 15.71
CA LYS A 9 -18.95 -3.54 14.45
C LYS A 9 -19.01 -2.37 13.45
N LYS A 10 -20.16 -1.70 13.31
CA LYS A 10 -20.29 -0.51 12.45
C LYS A 10 -19.36 0.62 12.92
N PHE A 11 -19.33 0.90 14.22
CA PHE A 11 -18.45 1.89 14.80
C PHE A 11 -16.97 1.58 14.53
N ILE A 12 -16.54 0.35 14.83
CA ILE A 12 -15.15 -0.10 14.60
C ILE A 12 -14.76 0.05 13.13
N ARG A 13 -15.64 -0.37 12.21
CA ARG A 13 -15.41 -0.21 10.76
C ARG A 13 -15.23 1.26 10.40
N HIS A 14 -16.14 2.13 10.84
CA HIS A 14 -16.06 3.55 10.54
C HIS A 14 -14.75 4.18 11.03
N VAL A 15 -14.33 3.88 12.26
CA VAL A 15 -13.08 4.42 12.84
C VAL A 15 -11.85 3.93 12.08
N LEU A 16 -11.76 2.62 11.80
CA LEU A 16 -10.57 2.04 11.18
C LEU A 16 -10.47 2.35 9.68
N SER A 17 -11.60 2.34 8.95
CA SER A 17 -11.61 2.64 7.51
C SER A 17 -11.26 4.09 7.21
N ASN A 18 -11.50 5.02 8.14
CA ASN A 18 -11.17 6.44 8.01
C ASN A 18 -9.92 6.84 8.81
N ALA A 19 -9.13 5.86 9.27
CA ALA A 19 -7.92 6.14 10.01
C ALA A 19 -6.92 6.95 9.15
N PRO A 20 -6.32 8.01 9.69
CA PRO A 20 -5.28 8.72 8.97
C PRO A 20 -4.00 7.85 8.85
N PRO A 21 -3.14 8.14 7.87
CA PRO A 21 -1.84 7.49 7.75
C PRO A 21 -1.05 7.52 9.06
N GLY A 22 -0.40 6.40 9.38
CA GLY A 22 0.45 6.28 10.57
C GLY A 22 -0.28 6.13 11.91
N LYS A 23 -1.62 6.23 11.98
CA LYS A 23 -2.39 6.16 13.25
C LYS A 23 -3.15 4.87 13.49
N ILE A 24 -3.16 3.95 12.52
CA ILE A 24 -3.93 2.72 12.62
C ILE A 24 -3.57 1.89 13.87
N SER A 25 -2.29 1.82 14.24
CA SER A 25 -1.82 1.01 15.37
C SER A 25 -2.35 1.55 16.69
N ASP A 26 -2.38 2.87 16.83
CA ASP A 26 -2.86 3.57 18.01
C ASP A 26 -4.38 3.35 18.14
N LEU A 27 -5.11 3.47 17.03
CA LEU A 27 -6.55 3.22 16.99
C LEU A 27 -6.89 1.77 17.33
N ILE A 28 -6.16 0.79 16.79
CA ILE A 28 -6.34 -0.62 17.16
C ILE A 28 -6.13 -0.81 18.66
N SER A 29 -5.07 -0.24 19.23
CA SER A 29 -4.79 -0.32 20.66
C SER A 29 -5.93 0.28 21.49
N ASN A 30 -6.43 1.45 21.11
CA ASN A 30 -7.54 2.11 21.80
C ASN A 30 -8.83 1.28 21.72
N LEU A 31 -9.14 0.71 20.55
CA LEU A 31 -10.32 -0.15 20.38
C LEU A 31 -10.21 -1.42 21.22
N LYS A 32 -9.01 -2.00 21.36
CA LYS A 32 -8.77 -3.15 22.26
C LYS A 32 -9.01 -2.78 23.72
N THR A 33 -8.63 -1.58 24.15
CA THR A 33 -8.92 -1.08 25.51
C THR A 33 -10.42 -0.87 25.72
N ILE A 34 -11.12 -0.29 24.75
CA ILE A 34 -12.56 0.03 24.86
C ILE A 34 -13.43 -1.23 24.83
N PHE A 35 -13.14 -2.16 23.92
CA PHE A 35 -14.00 -3.32 23.65
C PHE A 35 -13.48 -4.64 24.25
N GLY A 36 -12.27 -4.64 24.81
CA GLY A 36 -11.63 -5.81 25.41
C GLY A 36 -11.18 -6.88 24.41
N SER A 37 -10.78 -8.03 24.95
CA SER A 37 -10.21 -9.17 24.21
C SER A 37 -11.27 -10.13 23.65
N ASN A 38 -12.39 -9.62 23.14
CA ASN A 38 -13.43 -10.46 22.54
C ASN A 38 -12.96 -10.99 21.17
N ALA A 39 -12.85 -12.32 21.02
CA ALA A 39 -12.39 -12.98 19.79
C ALA A 39 -13.18 -12.58 18.54
N ILE A 40 -14.51 -12.40 18.65
CA ILE A 40 -15.36 -11.97 17.51
C ILE A 40 -14.97 -10.56 17.05
N ILE A 41 -14.65 -9.67 17.99
CA ILE A 41 -14.24 -8.30 17.70
C ILE A 41 -12.81 -8.28 17.14
N GLN A 42 -11.91 -9.11 17.68
CA GLN A 42 -10.54 -9.21 17.17
C GLN A 42 -10.51 -9.68 15.71
N ASN A 43 -11.20 -10.78 15.38
CA ASN A 43 -11.29 -11.28 14.00
C ASN A 43 -11.90 -10.23 13.06
N PHE A 44 -12.93 -9.52 13.53
CA PHE A 44 -13.54 -8.46 12.74
C PHE A 44 -12.62 -7.25 12.51
N ILE A 45 -11.78 -6.89 13.49
CA ILE A 45 -10.74 -5.88 13.32
C ILE A 45 -9.72 -6.35 12.28
N GLU A 46 -9.27 -7.61 12.34
CA GLU A 46 -8.33 -8.17 11.36
C GLU A 46 -8.84 -8.06 9.92
N ASP A 47 -10.11 -8.40 9.69
CA ASP A 47 -10.77 -8.27 8.38
C ASP A 47 -10.79 -6.81 7.90
N ILE A 48 -11.13 -5.86 8.77
CA ILE A 48 -11.16 -4.43 8.40
C ILE A 48 -9.74 -3.94 8.09
N ILE A 49 -8.74 -4.36 8.86
CA ILE A 49 -7.35 -3.94 8.66
C ILE A 49 -6.80 -4.50 7.35
N SER A 50 -7.15 -5.73 6.96
CA SER A 50 -6.79 -6.26 5.64
C SER A 50 -7.34 -5.38 4.52
N ASN A 51 -8.64 -5.06 4.56
CA ASN A 51 -9.29 -4.17 3.58
C ASN A 51 -8.67 -2.76 3.58
N TYR A 52 -8.47 -2.17 4.75
CA TYR A 52 -7.81 -0.86 4.89
C TYR A 52 -6.43 -0.88 4.25
N ASN A 53 -5.65 -1.95 4.48
CA ASN A 53 -4.30 -2.06 3.96
C ASN A 53 -4.30 -2.13 2.42
N GLU A 54 -5.25 -2.85 1.82
CA GLU A 54 -5.44 -2.93 0.37
C GLU A 54 -5.88 -1.58 -0.22
N ASP A 55 -6.91 -0.94 0.35
CA ASP A 55 -7.47 0.31 -0.17
C ASP A 55 -6.49 1.50 -0.04
N ASN A 56 -5.54 1.42 0.89
CA ASN A 56 -4.52 2.45 1.13
C ASN A 56 -3.13 2.07 0.59
N TYR A 57 -3.02 0.98 -0.15
CA TYR A 57 -1.78 0.54 -0.79
C TYR A 57 -0.58 0.48 0.18
N ILE A 58 -0.77 -0.21 1.31
CA ILE A 58 0.22 -0.22 2.39
C ILE A 58 1.51 -0.90 1.94
N LEU A 59 2.64 -0.26 2.26
CA LEU A 59 3.98 -0.77 2.00
C LEU A 59 4.44 -1.70 3.12
N ILE A 60 4.65 -2.97 2.79
CA ILE A 60 5.25 -3.95 3.69
C ILE A 60 6.75 -4.04 3.37
N PRO A 61 7.65 -3.73 4.33
CA PRO A 61 9.08 -3.82 4.10
C PRO A 61 9.49 -5.23 3.65
N PHE A 62 10.31 -5.28 2.62
CA PHE A 62 10.98 -6.47 2.10
C PHE A 62 12.49 -6.22 2.05
N GLU A 63 13.27 -7.25 1.72
CA GLU A 63 14.74 -7.20 1.69
C GLU A 63 15.26 -6.02 0.84
N ASN A 64 16.48 -5.55 1.13
CA ASN A 64 17.19 -4.51 0.37
C ASN A 64 16.41 -3.20 0.12
N ASN A 65 15.64 -2.74 1.11
CA ASN A 65 14.77 -1.56 1.01
C ASN A 65 13.70 -1.65 -0.09
N GLU A 66 13.35 -2.85 -0.52
CA GLU A 66 12.17 -3.08 -1.35
C GLU A 66 10.91 -3.16 -0.51
N TYR A 67 9.76 -3.04 -1.16
CA TYR A 67 8.47 -3.06 -0.48
C TYR A 67 7.48 -3.89 -1.29
N ILE A 68 6.73 -4.73 -0.59
CA ILE A 68 5.54 -5.37 -1.15
C ILE A 68 4.37 -4.41 -0.95
N ILE A 69 3.72 -4.04 -2.05
CA ILE A 69 2.54 -3.18 -2.03
C ILE A 69 1.28 -4.06 -1.91
N ILE A 70 0.51 -3.83 -0.85
CA ILE A 70 -0.74 -4.54 -0.61
C ILE A 70 -1.85 -3.83 -1.37
N CYS A 71 -2.36 -4.47 -2.42
CA CYS A 71 -3.49 -3.95 -3.20
C CYS A 71 -4.31 -5.11 -3.77
N LYS A 72 -5.46 -4.79 -4.38
CA LYS A 72 -6.36 -5.81 -4.95
C LYS A 72 -5.73 -6.49 -6.17
N GLU A 73 -4.99 -5.72 -6.96
CA GLU A 73 -4.32 -6.16 -8.18
C GLU A 73 -3.12 -7.07 -7.90
N SER A 74 -2.53 -6.98 -6.71
CA SER A 74 -1.48 -7.91 -6.28
C SER A 74 -2.03 -9.16 -5.60
N LYS A 75 -3.32 -9.21 -5.25
CA LYS A 75 -3.89 -10.29 -4.44
C LYS A 75 -4.13 -11.55 -5.26
N SER A 76 -3.60 -12.67 -4.78
CA SER A 76 -3.88 -14.02 -5.28
C SER A 76 -4.27 -14.91 -4.09
N GLY A 77 -5.58 -15.13 -3.92
CA GLY A 77 -6.11 -15.75 -2.71
C GLY A 77 -5.83 -14.89 -1.48
N ASN A 78 -5.04 -15.43 -0.54
CA ASN A 78 -4.60 -14.73 0.68
C ASN A 78 -3.16 -14.21 0.60
N LEU A 79 -2.52 -14.30 -0.57
CA LEU A 79 -1.12 -13.90 -0.81
C LEU A 79 -1.05 -12.68 -1.72
N TYR A 80 0.07 -11.96 -1.69
CA TYR A 80 0.30 -10.75 -2.47
C TYR A 80 1.51 -10.89 -3.40
N LEU A 81 1.30 -10.63 -4.68
CA LEU A 81 2.30 -10.72 -5.74
C LEU A 81 3.26 -9.53 -5.71
N HIS A 82 4.56 -9.83 -5.77
CA HIS A 82 5.58 -8.86 -6.16
C HIS A 82 6.07 -9.19 -7.59
N PRO A 83 5.60 -8.47 -8.63
CA PRO A 83 5.76 -8.90 -10.02
C PRO A 83 7.23 -8.91 -10.46
N ASN A 84 8.03 -7.94 -10.00
CA ASN A 84 9.44 -7.82 -10.40
C ASN A 84 10.32 -8.93 -9.79
N LEU A 85 9.96 -9.42 -8.61
CA LEU A 85 10.70 -10.49 -7.92
C LEU A 85 10.10 -11.86 -8.23
N LYS A 86 8.91 -11.90 -8.85
CA LYS A 86 8.12 -13.10 -9.11
C LYS A 86 7.96 -13.93 -7.84
N ILE A 87 7.46 -13.30 -6.77
CA ILE A 87 7.16 -13.97 -5.50
C ILE A 87 5.72 -13.68 -5.07
N LEU A 88 5.11 -14.62 -4.37
CA LEU A 88 3.90 -14.42 -3.57
C LEU A 88 4.30 -14.26 -2.11
N ALA A 89 3.82 -13.19 -1.47
CA ALA A 89 4.10 -12.87 -0.10
C ALA A 89 2.89 -13.14 0.79
N ASN A 90 3.12 -13.87 1.88
CA ASN A 90 2.17 -14.01 2.97
C ASN A 90 2.42 -12.91 4.00
N VAL A 91 1.39 -12.16 4.39
CA VAL A 91 1.55 -10.97 5.24
C VAL A 91 0.66 -10.99 6.46
N ASN A 92 1.20 -10.55 7.59
CA ASN A 92 0.42 -10.26 8.78
C ASN A 92 -0.13 -8.83 8.68
N HIS A 93 -1.43 -8.69 8.38
CA HIS A 93 -2.05 -7.38 8.20
C HIS A 93 -2.06 -6.49 9.44
N LEU A 94 -2.18 -7.07 10.64
CA LEU A 94 -2.15 -6.30 11.90
C LEU A 94 -0.76 -5.73 12.17
N LYS A 95 0.27 -6.56 12.04
CA LYS A 95 1.66 -6.17 12.29
C LYS A 95 2.28 -5.45 11.11
N ARG A 96 1.67 -5.51 9.93
CA ARG A 96 2.20 -5.02 8.65
C ARG A 96 3.60 -5.55 8.39
N LYS A 97 3.76 -6.86 8.49
CA LYS A 97 5.03 -7.57 8.30
C LYS A 97 4.85 -8.78 7.41
N LEU A 98 5.89 -9.09 6.65
CA LEU A 98 6.02 -10.34 5.93
C LEU A 98 6.06 -11.52 6.92
N ILE A 99 5.38 -12.61 6.57
CA ILE A 99 5.45 -13.89 7.27
C ILE A 99 6.39 -14.83 6.52
N ASP A 100 6.10 -15.07 5.24
CA ASP A 100 6.88 -15.93 4.34
C ASP A 100 6.68 -15.52 2.87
N THR A 101 7.49 -16.10 1.98
CA THR A 101 7.38 -15.91 0.53
C THR A 101 7.43 -17.24 -0.21
N THR A 102 6.73 -17.30 -1.33
CA THR A 102 6.75 -18.43 -2.27
C THR A 102 7.21 -17.93 -3.64
N PRO A 103 8.26 -18.51 -4.24
CA PRO A 103 8.71 -18.12 -5.57
C PRO A 103 7.73 -18.57 -6.66
N LEU A 104 7.59 -17.76 -7.70
CA LEU A 104 6.80 -18.04 -8.89
C LEU A 104 7.72 -18.24 -10.09
N VAL A 105 7.46 -19.30 -10.85
CA VAL A 105 8.19 -19.58 -12.10
C VAL A 105 7.64 -18.70 -13.24
N LYS A 106 6.32 -18.48 -13.29
CA LYS A 106 5.64 -17.67 -14.30
C LYS A 106 4.49 -16.87 -13.69
N LEU A 107 4.21 -15.70 -14.26
CA LEU A 107 3.06 -14.87 -13.93
C LEU A 107 1.84 -15.29 -14.77
N ASN A 108 0.63 -14.99 -14.29
CA ASN A 108 -0.63 -15.42 -14.90
C ASN A 108 -1.07 -14.52 -16.05
N HIS A 109 -0.17 -14.18 -16.97
CA HIS A 109 -0.44 -13.39 -18.17
C HIS A 109 0.52 -13.75 -19.31
N SER A 110 0.19 -13.31 -20.53
CA SER A 110 1.01 -13.58 -21.71
C SER A 110 2.42 -12.99 -21.63
N ASP A 111 3.39 -13.64 -22.28
CA ASP A 111 4.79 -13.19 -22.31
C ASP A 111 4.96 -11.85 -23.04
N ILE A 112 4.03 -11.52 -23.95
CA ILE A 112 3.94 -10.22 -24.61
C ILE A 112 3.57 -9.14 -23.60
N LEU A 113 2.53 -9.36 -22.80
CA LEU A 113 2.10 -8.41 -21.77
C LEU A 113 3.18 -8.22 -20.68
N GLU A 114 3.93 -9.27 -20.33
CA GLU A 114 5.03 -9.14 -19.37
C GLU A 114 6.13 -8.20 -19.88
N LYS A 115 6.46 -8.22 -21.17
CA LYS A 115 7.44 -7.29 -21.76
C LYS A 115 6.99 -5.84 -21.62
N TYR A 116 5.72 -5.55 -21.92
CA TYR A 116 5.16 -4.21 -21.73
C TYR A 116 5.23 -3.79 -20.26
N ARG A 117 4.81 -4.67 -19.34
CA ARG A 117 4.83 -4.42 -17.90
C ARG A 117 6.24 -4.10 -17.40
N GLU A 118 7.24 -4.87 -17.82
CA GLU A 118 8.65 -4.68 -17.41
C GLU A 118 9.21 -3.34 -17.90
N VAL A 119 9.00 -2.99 -19.18
CA VAL A 119 9.43 -1.71 -19.74
C VAL A 119 8.75 -0.54 -19.01
N CYS A 120 7.43 -0.63 -18.81
CA CYS A 120 6.67 0.37 -18.06
C CYS A 120 7.13 0.49 -16.61
N ASN A 121 7.41 -0.63 -15.94
CA ASN A 121 7.90 -0.65 -14.56
C ASN A 121 9.26 0.03 -14.43
N ASN A 122 10.18 -0.20 -15.36
CA ASN A 122 11.49 0.44 -15.36
C ASN A 122 11.36 1.96 -15.55
N LYS A 123 10.51 2.40 -16.48
CA LYS A 123 10.22 3.84 -16.68
C LYS A 123 9.53 4.48 -15.48
N LEU A 124 8.60 3.76 -14.84
CA LEU A 124 7.95 4.23 -13.62
C LEU A 124 8.95 4.38 -12.46
N LYS A 125 9.89 3.44 -12.33
CA LYS A 125 10.95 3.50 -11.32
C LYS A 125 11.86 4.72 -11.54
N GLU A 126 12.29 4.96 -12.78
CA GLU A 126 13.05 6.17 -13.16
C GLU A 126 12.29 7.45 -12.78
N TYR A 127 10.99 7.52 -13.11
CA TYR A 127 10.13 8.65 -12.75
C TYR A 127 10.04 8.85 -11.23
N VAL A 128 9.81 7.78 -10.46
CA VAL A 128 9.72 7.87 -9.00
C VAL A 128 11.03 8.28 -8.35
N ASP A 129 12.15 7.79 -8.86
CA ASP A 129 13.48 8.15 -8.37
C ASP A 129 13.75 9.65 -8.59
N ILE A 130 13.36 10.21 -9.74
CA ILE A 130 13.54 11.63 -10.08
C ILE A 130 12.63 12.54 -9.25
N TYR A 131 11.32 12.25 -9.19
CA TYR A 131 10.34 13.22 -8.67
C TYR A 131 10.01 13.03 -7.19
N TYR A 132 10.17 11.82 -6.64
CA TYR A 132 9.79 11.53 -5.27
C TYR A 132 11.00 11.28 -4.38
N LYS A 133 11.96 10.44 -4.80
CA LYS A 133 13.13 10.13 -3.95
C LYS A 133 14.10 11.30 -3.82
N LYS A 134 14.52 11.92 -4.93
CA LYS A 134 15.37 13.13 -4.87
C LYS A 134 14.72 14.28 -4.13
N TRP A 135 13.40 14.46 -4.28
CA TRP A 135 12.69 15.49 -3.55
C TRP A 135 12.74 15.25 -2.04
N ASN A 136 12.64 13.99 -1.59
CA ASN A 136 12.81 13.66 -0.19
C ASN A 136 14.21 14.00 0.33
N GLU A 137 15.27 13.76 -0.44
CA GLU A 137 16.65 14.11 -0.07
C GLU A 137 16.79 15.62 0.20
N HIS A 138 16.28 16.46 -0.71
CA HIS A 138 16.29 17.92 -0.54
C HIS A 138 15.47 18.39 0.67
N GLN A 139 14.36 17.72 0.97
CA GLN A 139 13.55 18.11 2.13
C GLN A 139 14.20 17.74 3.46
N ILE A 140 14.98 16.66 3.51
CA ILE A 140 15.70 16.21 4.71
C ILE A 140 16.77 17.23 5.13
N GLU A 141 17.32 18.03 4.22
CA GLU A 141 18.28 19.11 4.52
C GLU A 141 17.73 20.11 5.55
N ASN A 142 16.42 20.33 5.55
CA ASN A 142 15.76 21.27 6.46
C ASN A 142 15.36 20.65 7.81
N TYR A 143 15.65 19.37 8.05
CA TYR A 143 15.33 18.70 9.31
C TYR A 143 16.59 18.45 10.15
N PRO A 144 16.50 18.60 11.49
CA PRO A 144 17.63 18.31 12.36
C PRO A 144 18.03 16.82 12.22
N THR A 145 19.28 16.59 11.84
CA THR A 145 19.86 15.27 11.50
C THR A 145 19.70 14.22 12.61
N VAL A 146 19.62 14.65 13.87
CA VAL A 146 19.39 13.80 15.05
C VAL A 146 18.08 13.01 15.02
N ASN A 147 17.14 13.36 14.13
CA ASN A 147 15.84 12.70 14.01
C ASN A 147 15.66 11.93 12.69
N ILE A 148 16.66 11.76 11.84
CA ILE A 148 16.50 10.97 10.60
C ILE A 148 16.70 9.49 10.94
N GLY A 149 15.75 8.62 10.57
CA GLY A 149 15.87 7.17 10.79
C GLY A 149 15.70 6.69 12.25
N ALA A 150 15.59 7.60 13.21
CA ALA A 150 15.22 7.27 14.59
C ALA A 150 13.80 6.68 14.66
N LYS A 151 13.50 5.86 15.69
CA LYS A 151 12.19 5.19 15.87
C LYS A 151 10.98 6.13 15.78
N HIS A 152 11.13 7.37 16.22
CA HIS A 152 10.10 8.43 16.16
C HIS A 152 10.50 9.62 15.28
N GLY A 153 11.56 9.42 14.49
CA GLY A 153 12.13 10.37 13.57
C GLY A 153 11.37 10.52 12.27
N LEU A 154 11.94 11.26 11.33
CA LEU A 154 11.46 11.32 9.96
C LEU A 154 11.73 9.96 9.29
N ASN A 155 10.66 9.29 8.87
CA ASN A 155 10.68 8.06 8.09
C ASN A 155 9.99 8.31 6.76
N VAL A 156 10.68 7.98 5.67
CA VAL A 156 10.16 8.15 4.31
C VAL A 156 10.28 6.84 3.57
N LYS A 157 9.21 6.44 2.90
CA LYS A 157 9.15 5.21 2.11
C LYS A 157 8.52 5.55 0.79
N CYS A 158 9.14 5.15 -0.32
CA CYS A 158 8.55 5.29 -1.64
C CYS A 158 8.77 4.00 -2.41
N ALA A 159 7.70 3.48 -3.00
CA ALA A 159 7.73 2.31 -3.85
C ALA A 159 6.78 2.50 -5.03
N SER A 160 7.09 1.82 -6.12
CA SER A 160 6.22 1.73 -7.27
C SER A 160 6.20 0.32 -7.83
N SER A 161 5.08 -0.02 -8.47
CA SER A 161 4.94 -1.29 -9.16
C SER A 161 3.96 -1.15 -10.31
N VAL A 162 4.13 -2.01 -11.31
CA VAL A 162 3.18 -2.16 -12.41
C VAL A 162 2.69 -3.60 -12.40
N TYR A 163 1.38 -3.77 -12.28
CA TYR A 163 0.69 -5.04 -12.35
C TYR A 163 0.09 -5.23 -13.73
N ALA A 164 0.02 -6.48 -14.18
CA ALA A 164 -0.54 -6.85 -15.46
C ALA A 164 -1.68 -7.84 -15.25
N SER A 165 -2.74 -7.69 -16.04
CA SER A 165 -3.83 -8.65 -16.12
C SER A 165 -4.37 -8.69 -17.54
N GLU A 166 -4.92 -9.84 -17.93
CA GLU A 166 -5.42 -10.09 -19.26
C GLU A 166 -6.79 -10.75 -19.16
N CYS A 167 -7.78 -10.23 -19.89
CA CYS A 167 -9.13 -10.78 -19.93
C CYS A 167 -9.68 -10.66 -21.35
N GLU A 168 -10.09 -11.77 -21.96
CA GLU A 168 -10.73 -11.79 -23.30
C GLU A 168 -9.97 -10.96 -24.36
N ASN A 169 -8.65 -11.14 -24.45
CA ASN A 169 -7.72 -10.41 -25.34
C ASN A 169 -7.59 -8.90 -25.08
N LYS A 170 -8.11 -8.39 -23.96
CA LYS A 170 -7.81 -7.04 -23.46
C LYS A 170 -6.67 -7.11 -22.46
N TYR A 171 -5.65 -6.32 -22.73
CA TYR A 171 -4.54 -6.12 -21.82
C TYR A 171 -4.88 -5.00 -20.84
N ASN A 172 -4.48 -5.20 -19.59
CA ASN A 172 -4.59 -4.20 -18.56
C ASN A 172 -3.25 -4.05 -17.82
N LEU A 173 -2.75 -2.81 -17.75
CA LEU A 173 -1.63 -2.43 -16.90
C LEU A 173 -2.11 -1.48 -15.80
N PHE A 174 -1.83 -1.86 -14.57
CA PHE A 174 -2.14 -1.07 -13.39
C PHE A 174 -0.86 -0.54 -12.75
N PHE A 175 -0.65 0.77 -12.85
CA PHE A 175 0.51 1.46 -12.32
C PHE A 175 0.20 1.98 -10.92
N LEU A 176 1.15 1.83 -10.02
CA LEU A 176 1.00 2.26 -8.64
C LEU A 176 2.25 2.97 -8.14
N ILE A 177 2.07 4.15 -7.57
CA ILE A 177 3.09 4.91 -6.84
C ILE A 177 2.58 5.14 -5.43
N CYS A 178 3.38 4.73 -4.45
CA CYS A 178 3.08 4.90 -3.04
C CYS A 178 4.26 5.57 -2.34
N CYS A 179 4.01 6.70 -1.70
CA CYS A 179 4.99 7.35 -0.84
C CYS A 179 4.38 7.66 0.52
N ASP A 180 5.07 7.25 1.58
CA ASP A 180 4.72 7.55 2.97
C ASP A 180 5.79 8.44 3.59
N ARG A 181 5.32 9.39 4.38
CA ARG A 181 6.17 10.24 5.20
C ARG A 181 5.60 10.37 6.59
N TYR A 182 6.35 9.88 7.57
CA TYR A 182 5.96 9.96 8.97
C TYR A 182 7.01 10.76 9.73
N TYR A 183 6.56 11.80 10.42
CA TYR A 183 7.36 12.50 11.39
C TYR A 183 6.56 12.72 12.66
N LEU A 184 6.37 11.62 13.39
CA LEU A 184 5.43 11.56 14.51
C LEU A 184 5.89 12.42 15.71
N LYS A 185 7.19 12.68 15.88
CA LYS A 185 7.69 13.67 16.85
C LYS A 185 7.14 15.08 16.60
N ASN A 186 6.92 15.42 15.33
CA ASN A 186 6.33 16.69 14.91
C ASN A 186 4.87 16.53 14.51
N PHE A 187 4.19 15.48 15.00
CA PHE A 187 2.75 15.35 14.88
C PHE A 187 2.23 15.34 13.42
N HIS A 188 3.10 14.97 12.48
CA HIS A 188 2.83 15.00 11.04
C HIS A 188 2.97 13.61 10.42
N ALA A 189 1.96 13.20 9.66
CA ALA A 189 1.98 12.00 8.84
C ALA A 189 1.28 12.30 7.51
N SER A 190 1.93 12.02 6.40
CA SER A 190 1.32 12.16 5.07
C SER A 190 1.61 10.95 4.21
N SER A 191 0.69 10.71 3.28
CA SER A 191 0.82 9.67 2.28
C SER A 191 0.41 10.23 0.92
N TRP A 192 1.19 9.91 -0.10
CA TRP A 192 0.86 10.13 -1.49
C TRP A 192 0.58 8.77 -2.15
N ARG A 193 -0.54 8.67 -2.86
CA ARG A 193 -0.94 7.49 -3.62
C ARG A 193 -1.37 7.91 -5.01
N SER A 194 -0.87 7.23 -6.02
CA SER A 194 -1.27 7.43 -7.40
C SER A 194 -1.44 6.08 -8.07
N SER A 195 -2.64 5.82 -8.59
CA SER A 195 -2.99 4.57 -9.29
C SER A 195 -3.53 4.87 -10.67
N TRP A 196 -2.98 4.21 -11.69
CA TRP A 196 -3.29 4.47 -13.09
C TRP A 196 -3.70 3.16 -13.74
N ASN A 197 -4.86 3.13 -14.37
CA ASN A 197 -5.42 1.96 -15.02
C ASN A 197 -5.40 2.17 -16.54
N VAL A 198 -4.76 1.25 -17.25
CA VAL A 198 -4.51 1.34 -18.69
C VAL A 198 -5.05 0.08 -19.34
N ASN A 199 -6.18 0.21 -20.03
CA ASN A 199 -6.79 -0.90 -20.75
C ASN A 199 -6.61 -0.70 -22.25
N PHE A 200 -6.11 -1.70 -22.96
CA PHE A 200 -5.79 -1.62 -24.38
C PHE A 200 -5.85 -2.98 -25.07
N LEU A 201 -5.99 -2.94 -26.38
CA LEU A 201 -5.78 -4.04 -27.30
C LEU A 201 -4.40 -3.90 -27.95
N GLU A 202 -3.82 -5.00 -28.43
CA GLU A 202 -2.52 -4.98 -29.11
C GLU A 202 -2.53 -4.11 -30.39
N ALA A 203 -3.68 -3.97 -31.04
CA ALA A 203 -3.85 -3.19 -32.26
C ALA A 203 -4.20 -1.71 -32.02
N ASP A 204 -4.35 -1.27 -30.76
CA ASP A 204 -4.76 0.09 -30.45
C ASP A 204 -3.65 1.10 -30.78
N GLN A 205 -4.01 2.17 -31.48
CA GLN A 205 -3.09 3.30 -31.76
C GLN A 205 -3.09 4.36 -30.65
N GLU A 206 -4.21 4.49 -29.93
CA GLU A 206 -4.39 5.37 -28.79
C GLU A 206 -5.01 4.60 -27.64
N ILE A 207 -4.52 4.84 -26.42
CA ILE A 207 -4.89 4.05 -25.24
C ILE A 207 -5.59 4.94 -24.20
N PRO A 208 -6.82 4.61 -23.79
CA PRO A 208 -7.50 5.34 -22.74
C PRO A 208 -6.83 5.12 -21.37
N LEU A 209 -6.49 6.23 -20.70
CA LEU A 209 -5.86 6.24 -19.38
C LEU A 209 -6.87 6.71 -18.32
N THR A 210 -7.08 5.92 -17.28
CA THR A 210 -7.83 6.36 -16.09
C THR A 210 -6.86 6.55 -14.92
N VAL A 211 -6.80 7.76 -14.36
CA VAL A 211 -5.90 8.11 -13.25
C VAL A 211 -6.69 8.45 -12.00
N LYS A 212 -6.23 7.93 -10.86
CA LYS A 212 -6.70 8.31 -9.52
C LYS A 212 -5.52 8.72 -8.66
N ILE A 213 -5.58 9.93 -8.10
CA ILE A 213 -4.57 10.48 -7.19
C ILE A 213 -5.23 10.76 -5.84
N ASN A 214 -4.65 10.23 -4.77
CA ASN A 214 -5.09 10.41 -3.40
C ASN A 214 -3.92 10.94 -2.54
N MET A 215 -4.15 12.02 -1.81
CA MET A 215 -3.16 12.66 -0.93
C MET A 215 -3.70 12.89 0.49
N PRO A 216 -3.87 11.83 1.30
CA PRO A 216 -4.22 12.02 2.70
C PRO A 216 -3.06 12.65 3.49
N ILE A 217 -3.35 13.76 4.14
CA ILE A 217 -2.44 14.47 5.04
C ILE A 217 -3.07 14.44 6.44
N CYS A 218 -2.27 14.12 7.45
CA CYS A 218 -2.64 14.19 8.86
C CYS A 218 -1.67 15.14 9.57
N GLU A 219 -2.20 16.30 9.91
CA GLU A 219 -1.59 17.25 10.84
C GLU A 219 -2.38 17.18 12.15
N LEU A 220 -1.69 16.78 13.22
CA LEU A 220 -2.25 16.84 14.56
C LEU A 220 -1.98 18.24 15.10
N ASN A 221 -2.98 19.12 14.99
CA ASN A 221 -2.99 20.40 15.69
C ASN A 221 -3.20 20.11 17.19
N ILE A 222 -2.20 20.45 18.00
CA ILE A 222 -2.26 20.43 19.47
C ILE A 222 -2.33 21.87 19.96
#